data_AF-A0AAV5PF63-F1
#
_entry.id   AF-A0AAV5PF63-F1
#
_cell.length_a   1.000
_cell.length_b   1.000
_cell.length_c   1.000
_cell.angle_alpha   90.00
_cell.angle_beta   90.00
_cell.angle_gamma   90.00
#
_symmetry.space_group_name_H-M   'P 1'
#
loop_
_entity.id
_entity.type
_entity.pdbx_description
1 polymer ?
#
loop_
_entity_poly.entity_id
_entity_poly.type
_entity_poly.pdbx_seq_one_letter_code
_entity_poly.pdbx_strand_id
1 'polypeptide(L)'
;MPLVAIGRCRQDLSWLANEPDAWIWHGIGEDETAPAVKKLNDLNEDGNWHPFGYQNFVELLDDPDAPCELFNKIYLRGGAKSHGPVLAQAARGRLKPRDYQLQAN
;
A
#
# COMPACT_ATOMS: atom_id res chain seq x y z
N MET A 1 -22.96 1.71 1.28
CA MET A 1 -22.11 1.52 2.48
C MET A 1 -20.84 0.86 2.00
N PRO A 2 -19.65 1.42 2.25
CA PRO A 2 -18.40 0.87 1.70
C PRO A 2 -18.02 -0.47 2.38
N LEU A 3 -17.54 -1.42 1.58
CA LEU A 3 -17.01 -2.71 1.99
C LEU A 3 -15.47 -2.70 1.86
N VAL A 4 -14.77 -2.99 2.95
CA VAL A 4 -13.30 -3.11 2.95
C VAL A 4 -12.90 -4.54 3.31
N ALA A 5 -12.18 -5.21 2.41
CA ALA A 5 -11.57 -6.51 2.70
C ALA A 5 -10.27 -6.33 3.49
N ILE A 6 -10.05 -7.16 4.51
CA ILE A 6 -8.81 -7.15 5.31
C ILE A 6 -8.16 -8.54 5.25
N GLY A 7 -6.89 -8.58 4.85
CA GLY A 7 -6.22 -9.85 4.55
C GLY A 7 -6.80 -10.51 3.30
N ARG A 8 -6.57 -11.82 3.09
CA ARG A 8 -7.12 -12.52 1.91
C ARG A 8 -8.60 -12.86 2.05
N CYS A 9 -9.18 -12.80 3.24
CA CYS A 9 -10.56 -13.22 3.52
C CYS A 9 -10.91 -14.65 3.01
N ARG A 10 -9.90 -15.51 2.79
CA ARG A 10 -10.00 -16.81 2.07
C ARG A 10 -10.55 -16.70 0.64
N GLN A 11 -10.45 -15.53 0.02
CA GLN A 11 -10.85 -15.27 -1.36
C GLN A 11 -9.65 -15.30 -2.29
N ASP A 12 -9.89 -15.51 -3.58
CA ASP A 12 -8.90 -15.35 -4.64
C ASP A 12 -8.59 -13.86 -4.92
N LEU A 13 -7.61 -13.57 -5.79
CA LEU A 13 -7.23 -12.17 -6.08
C LEU A 13 -8.24 -11.47 -7.00
N SER A 14 -8.94 -12.21 -7.87
CA SER A 14 -9.99 -11.65 -8.73
C SER A 14 -11.16 -11.14 -7.90
N TRP A 15 -11.60 -11.88 -6.89
CA TRP A 15 -12.62 -11.43 -5.96
C TRP A 15 -12.22 -10.13 -5.26
N LEU A 16 -10.97 -10.03 -4.77
CA LEU A 16 -10.46 -8.82 -4.13
C LEU A 16 -10.33 -7.61 -5.08
N ALA A 17 -10.24 -7.85 -6.39
CA ALA A 17 -10.11 -6.78 -7.39
C ALA A 17 -11.45 -6.23 -7.90
N ASN A 18 -12.57 -6.89 -7.56
CA ASN A 18 -13.88 -6.61 -8.15
C ASN A 18 -15.02 -6.45 -7.13
N GLU A 19 -14.95 -7.12 -5.98
CA GLU A 19 -16.08 -7.19 -5.04
C GLU A 19 -16.03 -6.16 -3.90
N PRO A 20 -14.93 -6.01 -3.14
CA PRO A 20 -14.86 -5.00 -2.09
C PRO A 20 -14.49 -3.63 -2.68
N ASP A 21 -15.01 -2.55 -2.10
CA ASP A 21 -14.61 -1.18 -2.47
C ASP A 21 -13.14 -0.87 -2.16
N ALA A 22 -12.47 -1.67 -1.30
CA ALA A 22 -11.05 -1.53 -0.99
C ALA A 22 -10.45 -2.81 -0.38
N TRP A 23 -9.13 -2.95 -0.46
CA TRP A 23 -8.40 -4.04 0.18
C TRP A 23 -7.23 -3.54 1.05
N ILE A 24 -7.13 -4.03 2.28
CA ILE A 24 -6.01 -3.80 3.20
C ILE A 24 -5.24 -5.11 3.46
N TRP A 25 -3.92 -5.08 3.26
CA TRP A 25 -3.01 -6.20 3.51
C TRP A 25 -2.09 -5.99 4.72
N HIS A 26 -1.59 -7.07 5.31
CA HIS A 26 -0.67 -7.02 6.45
C HIS A 26 0.79 -7.06 5.98
N GLY A 27 1.52 -5.95 6.13
CA GLY A 27 2.94 -5.87 5.80
C GLY A 27 3.29 -6.12 4.32
N ILE A 28 4.08 -5.25 3.74
CA ILE A 28 4.54 -5.40 2.35
C ILE A 28 5.92 -4.77 2.24
N GLY A 29 6.82 -5.40 1.48
CA GLY A 29 8.07 -4.78 1.09
C GLY A 29 7.82 -3.54 0.23
N GLU A 30 8.76 -2.60 0.26
CA GLU A 30 8.67 -1.38 -0.56
C GLU A 30 8.58 -1.71 -2.07
N ASP A 31 9.28 -2.76 -2.49
CA ASP A 31 9.34 -3.28 -3.86
C ASP A 31 8.13 -4.14 -4.25
N GLU A 32 7.30 -4.55 -3.29
CA GLU A 32 6.16 -5.46 -3.50
C GLU A 32 4.84 -4.71 -3.73
N THR A 33 4.76 -3.42 -3.36
CA THR A 33 3.52 -2.63 -3.45
C THR A 33 3.07 -2.41 -4.89
N ALA A 34 3.95 -1.95 -5.77
CA ALA A 34 3.60 -1.67 -7.17
C ALA A 34 3.19 -2.95 -7.95
N PRO A 35 3.90 -4.10 -7.81
CA PRO A 35 3.44 -5.37 -8.38
C PRO A 35 2.06 -5.81 -7.89
N ALA A 36 1.76 -5.64 -6.59
CA ALA A 36 0.45 -5.98 -6.03
C ALA A 36 -0.67 -5.13 -6.65
N VAL A 37 -0.47 -3.82 -6.72
CA VAL A 37 -1.44 -2.89 -7.34
C VAL A 37 -1.60 -3.17 -8.84
N LYS A 38 -0.51 -3.43 -9.55
CA LYS A 38 -0.58 -3.83 -10.96
C LYS A 38 -1.42 -5.09 -11.13
N LYS A 39 -1.20 -6.11 -10.28
CA LYS A 39 -1.95 -7.37 -10.38
C LYS A 39 -3.44 -7.20 -10.11
N LEU A 40 -3.83 -6.33 -9.17
CA LEU A 40 -5.23 -6.00 -8.93
C LEU A 40 -5.84 -5.27 -10.13
N ASN A 41 -5.14 -4.29 -10.70
CA ASN A 41 -5.59 -3.59 -11.90
C ASN A 41 -5.73 -4.54 -13.11
N ASP A 42 -4.81 -5.49 -13.29
CA ASP A 42 -4.87 -6.48 -14.37
C ASP A 42 -6.07 -7.45 -14.22
N LEU A 43 -6.60 -7.62 -12.99
CA LEU A 43 -7.72 -8.50 -12.67
C LEU A 43 -9.06 -7.75 -12.53
N ASN A 44 -9.04 -6.43 -12.60
CA ASN A 44 -10.22 -5.61 -12.49
C ASN A 44 -11.05 -5.68 -13.79
N GLU A 45 -12.33 -5.98 -13.66
CA GLU A 45 -13.25 -6.20 -14.78
C GLU A 45 -14.29 -5.07 -14.93
N ASP A 46 -14.51 -4.29 -13.87
CA ASP A 46 -15.55 -3.26 -13.81
C ASP A 46 -15.06 -1.85 -14.21
N GLY A 47 -13.74 -1.67 -14.36
CA GLY A 47 -13.11 -0.39 -14.68
C GLY A 47 -13.15 0.64 -13.55
N ASN A 48 -13.67 0.28 -12.37
CA ASN A 48 -13.66 1.12 -11.19
C ASN A 48 -12.31 1.02 -10.47
N TRP A 49 -11.94 2.08 -9.76
CA TRP A 49 -10.73 2.04 -8.96
C TRP A 49 -11.02 1.50 -7.57
N HIS A 50 -10.39 0.37 -7.25
CA HIS A 50 -10.45 -0.27 -5.94
C HIS A 50 -9.11 -0.06 -5.21
N PRO A 51 -9.02 0.85 -4.22
CA PRO A 51 -7.77 1.17 -3.55
C PRO A 51 -7.19 -0.02 -2.77
N PHE A 52 -5.86 -0.14 -2.85
CA PHE A 52 -5.05 -1.06 -2.05
C PHE A 52 -4.30 -0.31 -0.95
N GLY A 53 -4.39 -0.80 0.27
CA GLY A 53 -3.65 -0.32 1.43
C GLY A 53 -2.91 -1.46 2.13
N TYR A 54 -1.98 -1.08 2.98
CA TYR A 54 -1.33 -2.02 3.89
C TYR A 54 -1.04 -1.34 5.23
N GLN A 55 -0.84 -2.17 6.24
CA GLN A 55 -0.61 -1.75 7.61
C GLN A 55 0.82 -2.05 8.06
N ASN A 56 1.38 -1.11 8.82
CA ASN A 56 2.62 -1.27 9.56
C ASN A 56 2.40 -0.91 11.03
N PHE A 57 3.09 -1.62 11.92
CA PHE A 57 3.37 -1.12 13.26
C PHE A 57 4.43 -0.02 13.15
N VAL A 58 4.27 1.06 13.91
CA VAL A 58 5.19 2.20 13.86
C VAL A 58 5.75 2.48 15.26
N GLU A 59 7.07 2.41 15.41
CA GLU A 59 7.79 2.94 16.58
C GLU A 59 8.44 4.26 16.19
N LEU A 60 7.95 5.33 16.80
CA LEU A 60 8.50 6.66 16.64
C LEU A 60 9.58 6.90 17.71
N LEU A 61 10.81 7.17 17.27
CA LEU A 61 11.95 7.43 18.15
C LEU A 61 12.02 8.90 18.56
N ASP A 62 12.61 9.14 19.74
CA ASP A 62 12.81 10.50 20.28
C ASP A 62 13.70 11.37 19.39
N ASP A 63 14.73 10.78 18.77
CA ASP A 63 15.56 11.47 17.78
C ASP A 63 14.76 11.62 16.47
N PRO A 64 14.37 12.84 16.09
CA PRO A 64 13.55 13.07 14.90
C PRO A 64 14.29 12.74 13.60
N ASP A 65 15.62 12.67 13.62
CA ASP A 65 16.48 12.42 12.47
C ASP A 65 16.99 10.96 12.43
N ALA A 66 16.61 10.10 13.39
CA ALA A 66 16.97 8.69 13.38
C ALA A 66 16.50 8.00 12.08
N PRO A 67 17.32 7.11 11.48
CA PRO A 67 16.99 6.46 10.22
C PRO A 67 15.71 5.64 10.32
N CYS A 68 14.94 5.59 9.23
CA CYS A 68 13.72 4.81 9.14
C CYS A 68 14.03 3.43 8.57
N GLU A 69 13.74 2.37 9.33
CA GLU A 69 14.02 0.99 8.98
C GLU A 69 12.73 0.16 9.02
N LEU A 70 12.55 -0.69 8.00
CA LEU A 70 11.43 -1.63 7.89
C LEU A 70 11.89 -3.05 8.26
N PHE A 71 11.39 -3.56 9.36
CA PHE A 71 11.67 -4.91 9.85
C PHE A 71 10.55 -5.87 9.48
N ASN A 72 10.92 -7.03 8.95
CA ASN A 72 10.00 -8.12 8.61
C ASN A 72 8.80 -7.67 7.77
N LYS A 73 8.97 -6.61 6.96
CA LYS A 73 7.94 -5.98 6.11
C LYS A 73 6.73 -5.41 6.85
N ILE A 74 6.71 -5.39 8.18
CA ILE A 74 5.53 -5.03 8.97
C ILE A 74 5.81 -4.00 10.07
N TYR A 75 7.05 -3.86 10.52
CA TYR A 75 7.40 -2.94 11.60
C TYR A 75 8.31 -1.83 11.11
N LEU A 76 7.87 -0.59 11.24
CA LEU A 76 8.59 0.60 10.83
C LEU A 76 9.10 1.33 12.08
N ARG A 77 10.41 1.58 12.16
CA ARG A 77 11.04 2.27 13.29
C ARG A 77 11.91 3.40 12.78
N GLY A 78 11.77 4.60 13.34
CA GLY A 78 12.59 5.73 12.93
C GLY A 78 12.18 7.04 13.60
N GLY A 79 12.87 8.12 13.22
CA GLY A 79 12.52 9.48 13.61
C GLY A 79 11.38 10.06 12.77
N ALA A 80 10.68 11.07 13.30
CA ALA A 80 9.53 11.68 12.64
C ALA A 80 9.82 12.17 11.21
N LYS A 81 11.02 12.71 10.96
CA LYS A 81 11.40 13.26 9.65
C LYS A 81 11.74 12.17 8.64
N SER A 82 12.24 11.01 9.09
CA SER A 82 12.63 9.91 8.21
C SER A 82 11.44 9.02 7.80
N HIS A 83 10.36 8.98 8.59
CA HIS A 83 9.12 8.28 8.20
C HIS A 83 8.43 8.90 6.98
N GLY A 84 8.42 10.23 6.85
CA GLY A 84 7.71 10.95 5.78
C GLY A 84 8.09 10.47 4.37
N PRO A 85 9.38 10.46 3.99
CA PRO A 85 9.83 9.96 2.70
C PRO A 85 9.46 8.50 2.41
N VAL A 86 9.57 7.62 3.41
CA VAL A 86 9.22 6.18 3.26
C VAL A 86 7.73 6.01 3.01
N LEU A 87 6.87 6.70 3.77
CA LEU A 87 5.42 6.67 3.58
C LEU A 87 4.98 7.32 2.26
N ALA A 88 5.70 8.35 1.80
CA ALA A 88 5.47 8.98 0.51
C ALA A 88 5.84 8.05 -0.65
N GLN A 89 6.98 7.35 -0.58
CA GLN A 89 7.38 6.35 -1.57
C GLN A 89 6.36 5.21 -1.66
N ALA A 90 5.90 4.71 -0.52
CA ALA A 90 4.80 3.76 -0.42
C ALA A 90 3.50 4.25 -1.05
N ALA A 91 3.17 5.54 -0.93
CA ALA A 91 1.97 6.14 -1.52
C ALA A 91 2.01 6.17 -3.04
N ARG A 92 3.20 6.33 -3.65
CA ARG A 92 3.36 6.39 -5.12
C ARG A 92 2.89 5.11 -5.83
N GLY A 93 3.08 3.94 -5.20
CA GLY A 93 2.61 2.67 -5.73
C GLY A 93 1.09 2.44 -5.62
N ARG A 94 0.35 3.33 -4.96
CA ARG A 94 -1.08 3.17 -4.60
C ARG A 94 -2.04 4.13 -5.32
N LEU A 95 -1.52 4.99 -6.20
CA LEU A 95 -2.30 6.04 -6.85
C LEU A 95 -3.17 5.51 -8.01
N LYS A 96 -4.17 6.31 -8.40
CA LYS A 96 -5.07 5.98 -9.51
C LYS A 96 -4.27 5.81 -10.81
N PRO A 97 -4.71 4.95 -11.74
CA PRO A 97 -4.04 4.76 -13.03
C PRO A 97 -3.78 6.06 -13.83
N ARG A 98 -4.59 7.11 -13.64
CA ARG A 98 -4.40 8.43 -14.27
C ARG A 98 -3.23 9.25 -13.71
N ASP A 99 -2.79 8.96 -12.50
CA ASP A 99 -1.68 9.67 -11.83
C ASP A 99 -0.32 9.06 -12.20
N TYR A 100 -0.30 7.92 -12.90
CA TYR A 100 0.90 7.24 -13.39
C TYR A 100 1.68 8.08 -14.43
N GLN A 101 0.96 8.92 -15.20
CA GLN A 101 1.52 9.71 -16.31
C GLN A 101 2.11 11.06 -15.87
N LEU A 102 1.81 11.53 -14.65
CA LEU A 102 2.29 12.83 -14.13
C LEU A 102 3.68 12.76 -13.47
N GLN A 103 4.30 11.57 -13.43
CA GLN A 103 5.63 11.37 -12.83
C GLN A 103 6.71 11.01 -13.86
N ALA A 104 6.40 11.10 -15.16
CA ALA A 104 7.35 10.85 -16.26
C ALA A 104 7.91 12.15 -16.90
N ASN A 105 7.58 13.32 -16.34
CA ASN A 105 8.06 14.64 -16.79
C ASN A 105 8.67 15.42 -15.62
#